data_AF-A0A1I1END3-F1
#
_entry.id   AF-A0A1I1END3-F1
#
_cell.length_a   1.000
_cell.length_b   1.000
_cell.length_c   1.000
_cell.angle_alpha   90.00
_cell.angle_beta   90.00
_cell.angle_gamma   90.00
#
_symmetry.space_group_name_H-M   'P 1'
#
loop_
_entity.id
_entity.type
_entity.pdbx_description
1 polymer ?
#
loop_
_entity_poly.entity_id
_entity_poly.type
_entity_poly.pdbx_seq_one_letter_code
_entity_poly.pdbx_strand_id
1 'polypeptide(L)'
;MDQRIDEVNGYLVSIFNDVLMIEERTLQMSQFKDVSIKEMHTIDAIGMYQEHTTSEVAKKLGVTVGTLTVSVNNLVRKGYVNRVRSETDRRVVQLALTKRGRLLYRLHDKFHRDMVKETINEMGEKESEVLMHGLKNLHGFLERTKEQLPD
;
A
#
# COMPACT_ATOMS: atom_id res chain seq x y z
N MET A 1 -23.95 -22.76 6.41
CA MET A 1 -23.56 -21.34 6.50
C MET A 1 -22.11 -21.27 6.92
N ASP A 2 -21.75 -21.98 7.99
CA ASP A 2 -20.38 -22.10 8.51
C ASP A 2 -19.36 -22.59 7.47
N GLN A 3 -19.65 -23.65 6.70
CA GLN A 3 -18.71 -24.14 5.67
C GLN A 3 -18.33 -23.08 4.61
N ARG A 4 -19.27 -22.22 4.20
CA ARG A 4 -18.97 -21.14 3.23
C ARG A 4 -18.15 -20.03 3.87
N ILE A 5 -18.38 -19.75 5.15
CA ILE A 5 -17.59 -18.79 5.92
C ILE A 5 -16.16 -19.31 6.06
N ASP A 6 -15.99 -20.58 6.41
CA ASP A 6 -14.67 -21.21 6.56
C ASP A 6 -13.89 -21.21 5.25
N GLU A 7 -14.55 -21.52 4.13
CA GLU A 7 -13.94 -21.51 2.80
C GLU A 7 -13.51 -20.10 2.38
N VAL A 8 -14.40 -19.11 2.50
CA VAL A 8 -14.08 -17.70 2.18
C VAL A 8 -12.97 -17.18 3.10
N ASN A 9 -13.02 -17.50 4.39
CA ASN A 9 -11.97 -17.12 5.33
C ASN A 9 -10.63 -17.78 4.97
N GLY A 10 -10.63 -19.06 4.60
CA GLY A 10 -9.44 -19.77 4.12
C GLY A 10 -8.82 -19.10 2.90
N TYR A 11 -9.64 -18.72 1.91
CA TYR A 11 -9.17 -17.96 0.76
C TYR A 11 -8.63 -16.58 1.14
N LEU A 12 -9.35 -15.81 1.95
CA LEU A 12 -8.89 -14.48 2.37
C LEU A 12 -7.53 -14.55 3.07
N VAL A 13 -7.38 -15.45 4.05
CA VAL A 13 -6.13 -15.60 4.82
C VAL A 13 -4.98 -16.05 3.92
N SER A 14 -5.20 -17.04 3.05
CA SER A 14 -4.16 -17.52 2.13
C SER A 14 -3.75 -16.42 1.15
N ILE A 15 -4.72 -15.73 0.52
CA ILE A 15 -4.45 -14.62 -0.41
C ILE A 15 -3.63 -13.52 0.26
N PHE A 16 -3.99 -13.08 1.47
CA PHE A 16 -3.21 -12.05 2.18
C PHE A 16 -1.76 -12.46 2.40
N ASN A 17 -1.53 -13.72 2.82
CA ASN A 17 -0.18 -14.23 3.04
C ASN A 17 0.61 -14.39 1.73
N ASP A 18 -0.04 -14.90 0.69
CA ASP A 18 0.59 -15.16 -0.60
C ASP A 18 0.96 -13.85 -1.30
N VAL A 19 0.09 -12.84 -1.27
CA VAL A 19 0.38 -11.51 -1.83
C VAL A 19 1.62 -10.92 -1.15
N LEU A 20 1.67 -10.89 0.18
CA LEU A 20 2.83 -10.37 0.91
C LEU A 20 4.11 -11.13 0.60
N MET A 21 4.02 -12.47 0.50
CA MET A 21 5.16 -13.33 0.19
C MET A 21 5.67 -13.10 -1.24
N ILE A 22 4.77 -13.01 -2.22
CA ILE A 22 5.10 -12.77 -3.62
C ILE A 22 5.71 -11.38 -3.79
N GLU A 23 5.16 -10.34 -3.16
CA GLU A 23 5.68 -8.98 -3.22
C GLU A 23 7.09 -8.89 -2.65
N GLU A 24 7.31 -9.41 -1.45
CA GLU A 24 8.62 -9.40 -0.79
C GLU A 24 9.66 -10.14 -1.67
N ARG A 25 9.33 -11.33 -2.18
CA ARG A 25 10.25 -12.07 -3.07
C ARG A 25 10.53 -11.33 -4.38
N THR A 26 9.50 -10.78 -5.01
CA THR A 26 9.63 -10.03 -6.27
C THR A 26 10.53 -8.81 -6.06
N LEU A 27 10.35 -8.10 -4.95
CA LEU A 27 11.18 -6.96 -4.58
C LEU A 27 12.64 -7.36 -4.35
N GLN A 28 12.88 -8.42 -3.57
CA GLN A 28 14.22 -8.96 -3.29
C GLN A 28 14.96 -9.48 -4.53
N MET A 29 14.24 -10.00 -5.52
CA MET A 29 14.80 -10.46 -6.80
C MET A 29 15.03 -9.33 -7.81
N SER A 30 14.54 -8.12 -7.53
CA SER A 30 14.65 -6.97 -8.42
C SER A 30 15.90 -6.12 -8.17
N GLN A 31 16.09 -5.08 -9.00
CA GLN A 31 17.11 -4.03 -8.76
C GLN A 31 16.84 -3.16 -7.51
N PHE A 32 15.70 -3.36 -6.84
CA PHE A 32 15.27 -2.66 -5.63
C PHE A 32 15.35 -3.52 -4.36
N LYS A 33 16.17 -4.58 -4.38
CA LYS A 33 16.42 -5.49 -3.23
C LYS A 33 16.91 -4.81 -1.94
N ASP A 34 17.27 -3.54 -2.02
CA ASP A 34 17.63 -2.70 -0.88
C ASP A 34 16.42 -2.08 -0.17
N VAL A 35 15.19 -2.35 -0.63
CA VAL A 35 13.92 -1.88 -0.06
C VAL A 35 13.18 -3.06 0.56
N SER A 36 12.67 -2.89 1.78
CA SER A 36 11.76 -3.84 2.43
C SER A 36 10.30 -3.63 2.01
N ILE A 37 9.41 -4.62 2.18
CA ILE A 37 7.99 -4.42 1.86
C ILE A 37 7.34 -3.26 2.63
N LYS A 38 7.75 -3.01 3.88
CA LYS A 38 7.25 -1.86 4.67
C LYS A 38 7.69 -0.52 4.07
N GLU A 39 8.91 -0.45 3.56
CA GLU A 39 9.43 0.73 2.86
C GLU A 39 8.77 0.90 1.49
N MET A 40 8.45 -0.20 0.79
CA MET A 40 7.66 -0.18 -0.43
C MET A 40 6.26 0.41 -0.17
N HIS A 41 5.54 -0.06 0.85
CA HIS A 41 4.26 0.53 1.25
C HIS A 41 4.40 2.00 1.72
N THR A 42 5.55 2.38 2.27
CA THR A 42 5.83 3.79 2.57
C THR A 42 5.94 4.64 1.30
N ILE A 43 6.62 4.13 0.26
CA ILE A 43 6.68 4.78 -1.06
C ILE A 43 5.29 4.91 -1.68
N ASP A 44 4.48 3.85 -1.60
CA ASP A 44 3.09 3.86 -2.08
C ASP A 44 2.23 4.90 -1.35
N ALA A 45 2.36 4.96 -0.02
CA ALA A 45 1.63 5.90 0.80
C ALA A 45 2.00 7.38 0.53
N ILE A 46 3.29 7.68 0.28
CA ILE A 46 3.75 9.01 -0.17
C ILE A 46 3.08 9.39 -1.49
N GLY A 47 2.94 8.43 -2.41
CA GLY A 47 2.22 8.65 -3.66
C GLY A 47 3.00 9.42 -4.73
N MET A 48 2.43 9.45 -5.94
CA MET A 48 3.10 9.94 -7.16
C MET A 48 2.97 11.46 -7.39
N TYR A 49 1.82 12.04 -7.03
CA TYR A 49 1.41 13.38 -7.50
C TYR A 49 1.05 14.37 -6.38
N GLN A 50 0.97 13.92 -5.13
CA GLN A 50 0.66 14.76 -3.98
C GLN A 50 1.81 14.68 -2.98
N GLU A 51 2.23 15.86 -2.51
CA GLU A 51 3.25 15.96 -1.48
C GLU A 51 2.58 15.92 -0.11
N HIS A 52 2.85 14.88 0.66
CA HIS A 52 2.30 14.71 2.00
C HIS A 52 3.37 14.98 3.06
N THR A 53 2.96 15.57 4.17
CA THR A 53 3.77 15.62 5.38
C THR A 53 3.97 14.22 5.95
N THR A 54 5.02 14.04 6.75
CA THR A 54 5.24 12.77 7.46
C THR A 54 4.01 12.36 8.28
N SER A 55 3.34 13.31 8.94
CA SER A 55 2.16 13.01 9.76
C SER A 55 0.97 12.49 8.94
N GLU A 56 0.74 13.04 7.74
CA GLU A 56 -0.32 12.57 6.85
C GLU A 56 -0.03 11.16 6.32
N VAL A 57 1.22 10.88 5.94
CA VAL A 57 1.62 9.54 5.50
C VAL A 57 1.52 8.54 6.65
N ALA A 58 1.86 8.94 7.88
CA ALA A 58 1.77 8.09 9.07
C ALA A 58 0.32 7.70 9.34
N LYS A 59 -0.59 8.68 9.27
CA LYS A 59 -2.03 8.47 9.39
C LYS A 59 -2.57 7.53 8.30
N LYS A 60 -2.14 7.71 7.04
CA LYS A 60 -2.55 6.84 5.92
C LYS A 60 -2.13 5.38 6.11
N LEU A 61 -0.97 5.15 6.72
CA LEU A 61 -0.44 3.82 7.00
C LEU A 61 -0.92 3.22 8.33
N GLY A 62 -1.61 3.99 9.18
CA GLY A 62 -2.00 3.53 10.52
C GLY A 62 -0.80 3.24 11.42
N VAL A 63 0.28 4.02 11.31
CA VAL A 63 1.48 3.87 12.14
C VAL A 63 1.83 5.17 12.85
N THR A 64 2.62 5.08 13.93
CA THR A 64 3.11 6.27 14.61
C THR A 64 4.08 7.08 13.73
N VAL A 65 4.11 8.40 13.94
CA VAL A 65 5.04 9.31 13.26
C VAL A 65 6.50 8.89 13.50
N GLY A 66 6.82 8.39 14.70
CA GLY A 66 8.16 7.88 15.03
C GLY A 66 8.57 6.70 14.14
N THR A 67 7.69 5.70 14.01
CA THR A 67 7.90 4.53 13.14
C THR A 67 8.08 4.96 11.69
N LEU A 68 7.20 5.84 11.19
CA LEU A 68 7.33 6.31 9.81
C LEU A 68 8.62 7.11 9.59
N THR A 69 9.03 7.94 10.55
CA THR A 69 10.24 8.75 10.44
C THR A 69 11.47 7.89 10.20
N VAL A 70 11.56 6.72 10.84
CA VAL A 70 12.65 5.75 10.60
C VAL A 70 12.62 5.24 9.16
N SER A 71 11.45 4.82 8.66
CA SER A 71 11.28 4.35 7.27
C SER A 71 11.67 5.44 6.25
N VAL A 72 11.17 6.66 6.45
CA VAL A 72 11.47 7.81 5.59
C VAL A 72 12.96 8.15 5.61
N ASN A 73 13.62 8.15 6.78
CA ASN A 73 15.06 8.40 6.87
C ASN A 73 15.86 7.37 6.06
N ASN A 74 15.48 6.09 6.13
CA ASN A 74 16.12 5.04 5.34
C ASN A 74 15.89 5.24 3.84
N LEU A 75 14.66 5.54 3.43
CA LEU A 75 14.30 5.78 2.03
C LEU A 75 14.99 7.02 1.45
N VAL A 76 15.18 8.07 2.25
CA VAL A 76 15.97 9.26 1.87
C VAL A 76 17.43 8.87 1.66
N ARG A 77 18.04 8.14 2.61
CA ARG A 77 19.43 7.67 2.50
C ARG A 77 19.65 6.77 1.29
N LYS A 78 18.67 5.93 0.94
CA LYS A 78 18.69 5.04 -0.22
C LYS A 78 18.33 5.75 -1.54
N GLY A 79 17.94 7.03 -1.49
CA GLY A 79 17.66 7.85 -2.69
C GLY A 79 16.29 7.61 -3.33
N TYR A 80 15.30 7.08 -2.60
CA TYR A 80 13.93 6.87 -3.08
C TYR A 80 13.00 8.04 -2.76
N VAL A 81 13.27 8.76 -1.67
CA VAL A 81 12.43 9.86 -1.17
C VAL A 81 13.27 11.12 -0.96
N ASN A 82 12.69 12.28 -1.23
CA ASN A 82 13.21 13.59 -0.87
C ASN A 82 12.30 14.23 0.17
N ARG A 83 12.91 15.05 1.03
CA ARG A 83 12.19 16.02 1.85
C ARG A 83 12.21 17.37 1.13
N VAL A 84 11.03 17.88 0.82
CA VAL A 84 10.85 19.17 0.15
C VAL A 84 10.18 20.12 1.10
N ARG A 85 10.62 21.39 1.12
CA ARG A 85 9.92 22.43 1.87
C ARG A 85 8.74 22.89 1.04
N SER A 86 7.58 23.01 1.67
CA SER A 86 6.39 23.52 1.00
C SER A 86 6.64 24.92 0.46
N GLU A 87 6.14 25.18 -0.75
CA GLU A 87 6.21 26.50 -1.38
C GLU A 87 5.29 27.51 -0.70
N THR A 88 4.19 27.05 -0.08
CA THR A 88 3.18 27.89 0.58
C THR A 88 3.53 28.19 2.04
N ASP A 89 4.10 27.22 2.78
CA ASP A 89 4.64 27.44 4.13
C ASP A 89 5.99 26.75 4.29
N ARG A 90 7.08 27.53 4.24
CA ARG A 90 8.46 27.02 4.36
C ARG A 90 8.79 26.31 5.68
N ARG A 91 7.91 26.39 6.69
CA ARG A 91 8.02 25.63 7.94
C ARG A 91 7.55 24.17 7.77
N VAL A 92 6.73 23.91 6.76
CA VAL A 92 6.19 22.59 6.45
C VAL A 92 7.19 21.83 5.56
N VAL A 93 7.49 20.60 5.96
CA VAL A 93 8.29 19.65 5.18
C VAL A 93 7.37 18.55 4.68
N GLN A 94 7.36 18.37 3.37
CA GLN A 94 6.63 17.32 2.68
C GLN A 94 7.60 16.27 2.12
N LEU A 95 7.05 15.10 1.81
CA LEU A 95 7.74 13.97 1.22
C LEU A 95 7.41 13.93 -0.26
N ALA A 96 8.45 13.77 -1.09
CA ALA A 96 8.32 13.63 -2.53
C ALA A 96 9.16 12.44 -3.01
N LEU A 97 8.62 11.63 -3.91
CA LEU A 97 9.38 10.53 -4.50
C LEU A 97 10.46 11.05 -5.45
N THR A 98 11.66 10.46 -5.41
CA THR A 98 12.69 10.71 -6.44
C THR A 98 12.33 10.00 -7.75
N LYS A 99 13.13 10.16 -8.81
CA LYS A 99 12.98 9.35 -10.04
C LYS A 99 13.02 7.84 -9.74
N ARG A 100 13.88 7.41 -8.82
CA ARG A 100 14.00 6.00 -8.39
C ARG A 100 12.76 5.56 -7.59
N GLY A 101 12.29 6.40 -6.67
CA GLY A 101 11.03 6.20 -5.94
C GLY A 101 9.83 6.04 -6.86
N ARG A 102 9.67 6.92 -7.85
CA ARG A 102 8.57 6.88 -8.81
C ARG A 102 8.63 5.67 -9.76
N LEU A 103 9.81 5.15 -10.05
CA LEU A 103 9.94 3.91 -10.81
C LEU A 103 9.43 2.72 -9.99
N LEU A 104 9.87 2.62 -8.74
CA LEU A 104 9.44 1.56 -7.83
C LEU A 104 7.93 1.63 -7.54
N TYR A 105 7.40 2.83 -7.28
CA TYR A 105 5.95 3.07 -7.16
C TYR A 105 5.15 2.50 -8.34
N ARG A 106 5.56 2.81 -9.57
CA ARG A 106 4.85 2.35 -10.77
C ARG A 106 4.91 0.84 -10.98
N LEU A 107 6.02 0.19 -10.60
CA LEU A 107 6.14 -1.26 -10.70
C LEU A 107 5.19 -1.95 -9.71
N HIS A 108 5.07 -1.39 -8.50
CA HIS A 108 4.15 -1.87 -7.49
C HIS A 108 2.67 -1.67 -7.88
N ASP A 109 2.30 -0.46 -8.32
CA ASP A 109 0.94 -0.19 -8.83
C ASP A 109 0.59 -1.11 -10.02
N LYS A 110 1.57 -1.37 -10.91
CA LYS A 110 1.37 -2.32 -12.01
C LYS A 110 1.12 -3.74 -11.51
N PHE A 111 1.88 -4.22 -10.53
CA PHE A 111 1.66 -5.55 -9.96
C PHE A 111 0.23 -5.70 -9.40
N HIS A 112 -0.24 -4.73 -8.62
CA HIS A 112 -1.61 -4.75 -8.10
C HIS A 112 -2.67 -4.69 -9.20
N ARG A 113 -2.48 -3.83 -10.22
CA ARG A 113 -3.42 -3.72 -11.34
C ARG A 113 -3.49 -5.00 -12.16
N ASP A 114 -2.36 -5.63 -12.44
CA ASP A 114 -2.31 -6.88 -13.18
C ASP A 114 -3.01 -8.00 -12.36
N MET A 115 -2.78 -8.09 -11.05
CA MET A 115 -3.47 -9.02 -10.16
C MET A 115 -4.99 -8.86 -10.19
N VAL A 116 -5.50 -7.62 -10.06
CA VAL A 116 -6.94 -7.34 -10.11
C VAL A 116 -7.50 -7.64 -11.50
N LYS A 117 -6.78 -7.24 -12.56
CA LYS A 117 -7.18 -7.46 -13.94
C LYS A 117 -7.35 -8.96 -14.23
N GLU A 118 -6.36 -9.79 -13.88
CA GLU A 118 -6.46 -11.24 -14.10
C GLU A 118 -7.61 -11.87 -13.31
N THR A 119 -7.89 -11.37 -12.10
CA THR A 119 -9.04 -11.83 -11.30
C THR A 119 -10.38 -11.58 -11.99
N ILE A 120 -10.54 -10.43 -12.66
CA ILE A 120 -11.82 -10.02 -13.27
C ILE A 120 -11.95 -10.37 -14.75
N ASN A 121 -10.85 -10.69 -15.45
CA ASN A 121 -10.83 -10.89 -16.90
C ASN A 121 -11.80 -11.98 -17.39
N GLU A 122 -12.01 -13.02 -16.59
CA GLU A 122 -12.87 -14.15 -16.94
C GLU A 122 -14.29 -14.04 -16.37
N MET A 123 -14.59 -12.97 -15.63
CA MET A 123 -15.90 -12.77 -15.01
C MET A 123 -16.89 -12.12 -15.99
N GLY A 124 -18.13 -12.62 -15.98
CA GLY A 124 -19.24 -11.87 -16.57
C GLY A 124 -19.59 -10.62 -15.77
N GLU A 125 -20.33 -9.68 -16.38
CA GLU A 125 -20.75 -8.42 -15.73
C GLU A 125 -21.40 -8.66 -14.35
N LYS A 126 -22.38 -9.56 -14.29
CA LYS A 126 -23.08 -9.91 -13.04
C LYS A 126 -22.15 -10.49 -11.96
N GLU A 127 -21.16 -11.31 -12.34
CA GLU A 127 -20.23 -11.91 -11.38
C GLU A 127 -19.28 -10.86 -10.82
N SER A 128 -18.81 -9.94 -11.68
CA SER A 128 -17.97 -8.81 -11.28
C SER A 128 -18.71 -7.85 -10.34
N GLU A 129 -20.02 -7.61 -10.55
CA GLU A 129 -20.86 -6.82 -9.66
C GLU A 129 -21.03 -7.48 -8.28
N VAL A 130 -21.22 -8.80 -8.24
CA VAL A 130 -21.31 -9.57 -6.98
C VAL A 130 -19.99 -9.51 -6.21
N LEU A 131 -18.85 -9.68 -6.89
CA LEU A 131 -17.53 -9.53 -6.28
C LEU A 131 -17.33 -8.13 -5.73
N MET A 132 -17.65 -7.09 -6.51
CA MET A 132 -17.56 -5.70 -6.08
C MET A 132 -18.42 -5.42 -4.85
N HIS A 133 -19.64 -5.98 -4.79
CA HIS A 133 -20.49 -5.86 -3.61
C HIS A 133 -19.89 -6.54 -2.38
N GLY A 134 -19.36 -7.76 -2.52
CA GLY A 134 -18.66 -8.46 -1.44
C GLY A 134 -17.46 -7.70 -0.90
N LEU A 135 -16.61 -7.20 -1.81
CA LEU A 135 -15.43 -6.39 -1.47
C LEU A 135 -15.83 -5.06 -0.81
N LYS A 136 -16.92 -4.42 -1.23
CA LYS A 136 -17.44 -3.21 -0.59
C LYS A 136 -17.87 -3.48 0.86
N ASN A 137 -18.51 -4.62 1.12
CA ASN A 137 -18.90 -5.00 2.47
C ASN A 137 -17.69 -5.27 3.37
N LEU A 138 -16.69 -5.99 2.85
CA LEU A 138 -15.42 -6.24 3.54
C LEU A 138 -14.68 -4.93 3.83
N HIS A 139 -14.53 -4.06 2.83
CA HIS A 139 -13.90 -2.75 2.98
C HIS A 139 -14.60 -1.90 4.04
N GLY A 140 -15.94 -1.84 4.00
CA GLY A 140 -16.72 -1.10 5.00
C GLY A 140 -16.56 -1.66 6.43
N PHE A 141 -16.42 -2.98 6.59
CA PHE A 141 -16.08 -3.57 7.89
C PHE A 141 -14.70 -3.11 8.36
N LEU A 142 -13.68 -3.18 7.50
CA LEU A 142 -12.31 -2.80 7.86
C LEU A 142 -12.19 -1.31 8.21
N GLU A 143 -12.86 -0.40 7.48
CA GLU A 143 -12.85 1.03 7.82
C GLU A 143 -13.42 1.28 9.23
N ARG A 144 -14.59 0.70 9.54
CA ARG A 144 -15.20 0.83 10.88
C ARG A 144 -14.32 0.25 11.98
N THR A 145 -13.65 -0.87 11.71
CA THR A 145 -12.72 -1.48 12.67
C THR A 145 -11.49 -0.58 12.88
N LYS A 146 -10.93 0.01 11.83
CA LYS A 146 -9.79 0.94 11.95
C LYS A 146 -10.13 2.17 12.79
N GLU A 147 -11.33 2.73 12.63
CA GLU A 147 -11.81 3.88 13.42
C GLU A 147 -11.95 3.58 14.93
N GLN A 148 -12.05 2.30 15.31
CA GLN A 148 -12.19 1.85 16.70
C GLN A 148 -10.85 1.47 17.34
N LEU A 149 -9.77 1.38 16.56
CA LEU A 149 -8.45 1.07 17.10
C LEU A 149 -7.90 2.28 17.87
N PRO A 150 -7.29 2.07 19.05
CA PRO A 150 -6.58 3.14 19.75
C PRO A 150 -5.33 3.56 18.96
N ASP A 151 -4.95 4.84 19.12
CA ASP A 151 -3.72 5.43 18.57
C ASP A 151 -2.42 4.75 19.07
#